data_AF-A0A2V6R724-F1
#
_entry.id   AF-A0A2V6R724-F1
#
_cell.length_a   1.000
_cell.length_b   1.000
_cell.length_c   1.000
_cell.angle_alpha   90.00
_cell.angle_beta   90.00
_cell.angle_gamma   90.00
#
_symmetry.space_group_name_H-M   'P 1'
#
loop_
_entity.id
_entity.type
_entity.pdbx_description
1 polymer ?
#
loop_
_entity_poly.entity_id
_entity_poly.type
_entity_poly.pdbx_seq_one_letter_code
_entity_poly.pdbx_strand_id
1 'polypeptide(L)' 'MANPIEVLLKEKRTFKPPKAFAAHAVAQARIYKDATNPVRFWEKEAKALDWFKPWRKALEWKPP' A
#
# COMPACT_ATOMS: atom_id res chain seq x y z
N MET A 1 20.99 -23.53 26.39
CA MET A 1 21.11 -23.56 24.92
C MET A 1 19.77 -23.10 24.37
N ALA A 2 19.69 -21.91 23.77
CA ALA A 2 18.42 -21.40 23.24
C ALA A 2 18.02 -22.20 21.99
N ASN A 3 16.75 -22.58 21.91
CA ASN A 3 16.22 -23.38 20.81
C ASN A 3 16.17 -22.49 19.54
N PRO A 4 16.73 -22.89 18.37
CA PRO A 4 16.86 -22.01 17.20
C PRO A 4 15.55 -21.35 16.72
N ILE A 5 14.41 -22.01 16.99
CA ILE A 5 13.07 -21.50 16.67
C ILE A 5 12.70 -20.26 17.51
N GLU A 6 13.18 -20.14 18.76
CA GLU A 6 12.90 -18.97 19.62
C GLU A 6 13.57 -17.69 19.09
N VAL A 7 14.66 -17.81 18.34
CA VAL A 7 15.36 -16.68 17.70
C VAL A 7 14.57 -16.15 16.50
N LEU A 8 13.85 -17.03 15.78
CA LEU A 8 13.00 -16.65 14.63
C LEU A 8 11.80 -15.78 15.05
N LEU A 9 11.28 -15.98 16.27
CA LEU A 9 10.14 -15.24 16.82
C LEU A 9 10.46 -13.79 17.24
N LYS A 10 11.75 -13.40 17.27
CA LYS A 10 12.20 -12.06 17.71
C LYS A 10 13.03 -11.35 16.65
N GLU A 11 12.72 -11.58 15.37
CA GLU A 11 13.43 -10.91 14.28
C GLU A 11 12.95 -9.45 14.11
N LYS A 12 13.85 -8.49 14.39
CA LYS A 12 13.60 -7.03 14.27
C LYS A 12 14.51 -6.35 13.25
N ARG A 13 15.38 -7.09 12.54
CA ARG A 13 16.27 -6.51 11.53
C ARG A 13 15.45 -5.81 10.46
N THR A 14 15.85 -4.59 10.13
CA THR A 14 15.25 -3.81 9.05
C THR A 14 16.32 -3.55 7.99
N PHE A 15 16.00 -3.85 6.74
CA PHE A 15 16.88 -3.59 5.60
C PHE A 15 16.32 -2.42 4.80
N LYS A 16 16.94 -1.26 4.94
CA LYS A 16 16.51 -0.06 4.20
C LYS A 16 16.91 -0.19 2.72
N PRO A 17 16.08 0.27 1.77
CA PRO A 17 16.49 0.33 0.38
C PRO A 17 17.68 1.30 0.20
N PRO A 18 18.53 1.09 -0.81
CA PRO A 18 19.53 2.07 -1.21
C PRO A 18 18.90 3.43 -1.51
N LYS A 19 19.61 4.53 -1.19
CA LYS A 19 19.08 5.90 -1.36
C LYS A 19 18.64 6.20 -2.80
N ALA A 20 19.41 5.76 -3.78
CA ALA A 20 19.09 5.95 -5.20
C ALA A 20 17.76 5.26 -5.56
N PHE A 21 17.53 4.04 -5.07
CA PHE A 21 16.27 3.34 -5.31
C PHE A 21 15.08 4.06 -4.66
N ALA A 22 15.22 4.50 -3.40
CA ALA A 22 14.16 5.20 -2.69
C ALA A 22 13.78 6.54 -3.34
N ALA A 23 14.74 7.24 -3.96
CA ALA A 23 14.50 8.50 -4.66
C ALA A 23 13.59 8.36 -5.89
N HIS A 24 13.56 7.18 -6.52
CA HIS A 24 12.71 6.87 -7.67
C HIS A 24 11.43 6.12 -7.30
N ALA A 25 11.09 6.02 -6.01
CA ALA A 25 9.88 5.35 -5.59
C ALA A 25 8.62 6.10 -6.08
N VAL A 26 7.78 5.39 -6.83
CA VAL A 26 6.50 5.89 -7.36
C VAL A 26 5.52 6.20 -6.23
N ALA A 27 5.60 5.43 -5.15
CA ALA A 27 4.79 5.58 -3.95
C ALA A 27 5.61 6.20 -2.81
N GLN A 28 5.07 7.25 -2.19
CA GLN A 28 5.68 7.94 -1.05
C GLN A 28 4.79 7.84 0.17
N ALA A 29 5.33 7.98 1.39
CA ALA A 29 4.57 7.80 2.63
C ALA A 29 3.31 8.69 2.74
N ARG A 30 3.25 9.80 1.99
CA ARG A 30 2.07 10.67 1.90
C ARG A 30 0.82 9.96 1.40
N ILE A 31 0.95 8.91 0.57
CA ILE A 31 -0.21 8.17 0.05
C ILE A 31 -1.11 7.64 1.17
N TYR A 32 -0.55 7.27 2.32
CA TYR A 32 -1.33 6.78 3.46
C TYR A 32 -2.16 7.88 4.11
N LYS A 33 -1.66 9.11 4.11
CA LYS A 33 -2.43 10.27 4.59
C LYS A 33 -3.56 10.59 3.61
N ASP A 34 -3.26 10.55 2.32
CA ASP A 34 -4.24 10.81 1.26
C ASP A 34 -5.30 9.69 1.16
N ALA A 35 -4.94 8.44 1.50
CA ALA A 35 -5.81 7.26 1.48
C ALA A 35 -6.65 7.05 2.75
N THR A 36 -6.68 8.02 3.68
CA THR A 36 -7.58 8.01 4.85
C THR A 36 -9.05 7.87 4.47
N ASN A 37 -9.44 8.36 3.28
CA ASN A 37 -10.69 7.97 2.62
C ASN A 37 -10.39 7.01 1.46
N PRO A 38 -10.52 5.69 1.65
CA PRO A 38 -10.08 4.71 0.67
C PRO A 38 -10.90 4.77 -0.62
N VAL A 39 -12.21 5.02 -0.54
CA VAL A 39 -13.07 5.12 -1.72
C VAL A 39 -12.65 6.30 -2.59
N ARG A 40 -12.49 7.47 -1.98
CA ARG A 40 -12.08 8.68 -2.72
C ARG A 40 -10.67 8.56 -3.30
N PHE A 41 -9.75 7.92 -2.57
CA PHE A 41 -8.40 7.65 -3.05
C PHE A 41 -8.43 6.78 -4.30
N TRP A 42 -9.09 5.62 -4.24
CA TRP A 42 -9.15 4.72 -5.39
C TRP A 42 -9.94 5.28 -6.57
N GLU A 43 -10.98 6.09 -6.33
CA GLU A 43 -11.64 6.83 -7.41
C GLU A 43 -10.70 7.79 -8.13
N LYS A 44 -9.81 8.46 -7.39
CA LYS A 44 -8.83 9.37 -7.99
C LYS A 44 -7.81 8.59 -8.81
N GLU A 45 -7.23 7.52 -8.26
CA GLU A 45 -6.22 6.71 -8.95
C GLU A 45 -6.80 6.04 -10.20
N ALA A 46 -8.04 5.54 -10.14
CA ALA A 46 -8.69 4.91 -11.27
C ALA A 46 -8.93 5.85 -12.46
N LYS A 47 -9.01 7.18 -12.24
CA LYS A 47 -9.16 8.18 -13.32
C LYS A 47 -7.90 8.32 -14.20
N ALA A 48 -6.76 7.82 -13.76
CA ALA A 48 -5.54 7.82 -14.57
C ALA A 48 -5.55 6.77 -15.69
N LEU A 49 -6.51 5.85 -15.67
CA LEU A 49 -6.66 4.80 -16.69
C LEU A 49 -7.66 5.27 -17.77
N ASP A 50 -7.45 4.77 -19.00
CA ASP A 50 -8.40 4.98 -20.08
C ASP A 50 -9.55 3.98 -19.99
N TRP A 51 -10.75 4.50 -19.77
CA TRP A 51 -11.96 3.70 -19.66
C TRP A 51 -12.81 3.84 -20.92
N PHE A 52 -13.17 2.71 -21.53
CA PHE A 52 -14.23 2.68 -22.54
C PHE A 52 -15.57 3.16 -21.97
N LYS A 53 -15.83 2.88 -20.68
CA LYS A 53 -16.98 3.37 -19.93
C LYS A 53 -16.62 3.55 -18.46
N PRO A 54 -16.85 4.72 -17.86
CA PRO A 54 -16.57 4.94 -16.44
C PRO A 54 -17.49 4.11 -15.53
N TRP A 55 -17.02 3.85 -14.30
CA TRP A 55 -17.84 3.24 -13.26
C TRP A 55 -18.88 4.22 -12.71
N ARG A 56 -19.94 3.68 -12.11
CA ARG A 56 -20.99 4.48 -11.43
C ARG A 56 -20.84 4.53 -9.92
N LYS A 57 -20.21 3.51 -9.34
CA LYS A 57 -20.03 3.34 -7.90
C LYS A 57 -18.68 2.67 -7.67
N ALA A 58 -17.81 3.33 -6.90
CA ALA A 58 -16.43 2.88 -6.71
C ALA A 58 -16.28 1.75 -5.68
N LEU A 59 -17.18 1.68 -4.70
CA LEU A 59 -17.22 0.59 -3.74
C LEU A 59 -18.68 0.19 -3.47
N GLU A 60 -18.96 -1.09 -3.66
CA GLU A 60 -20.15 -1.73 -3.13
C GLU A 60 -19.71 -2.92 -2.29
N TRP A 61 -20.03 -2.89 -1.01
CA TRP A 61 -19.70 -3.96 -0.09
C TRP A 61 -20.94 -4.34 0.71
N LYS A 62 -21.26 -5.63 0.70
CA LYS A 62 -22.22 -6.26 1.62
C LYS A 62 -21.42 -7.17 2.55
N PRO A 63 -21.23 -6.79 3.83
CA PRO A 63 -20.62 -7.66 4.81
C PRO A 63 -21.41 -8.98 4.93
N PRO A 64 -20.73 -10.11 5.19
CA PRO A 64 -21.38 -11.40 5.46
C PRO A 64 -22.16 -11.40 6.78
#